data_AF-A2DAF2-F1
#
_entry.id   AF-A2DAF2-F1
#
_cell.length_a   1.000
_cell.length_b   1.000
_cell.length_c   1.000
_cell.angle_alpha   90.00
_cell.angle_beta   90.00
_cell.angle_gamma   90.00
#
_symmetry.space_group_name_H-M   'P 1'
#
loop_
_entity.id
_entity.type
_entity.pdbx_description
1 polymer ?
#
loop_
_entity_poly.entity_id
_entity_poly.type
_entity_poly.pdbx_seq_one_letter_code
_entity_poly.pdbx_strand_id
1 'polypeptide(L)'
;MDREHILYDNYWVSSGSPSKIVITRGAPSEMMEKNLVELSGKTDEREVLEWTLDLIARGITPLANFYAINEKDMLNIMPKDYVMMGSDSDVYYEGYGKTVQHPRNMASHSVFLRKYVKELDVLSLEKAVNKMSGLIADRFGINDRGKVFVGNYADLNMFKLDEINDTTKETGWTWPSTGMKYVMNSGEFLIDDYKMTGNLPGKGLRKTDYVNQKKIDKLDDYLT
;
A
#
# COMPACT_ATOMS: atom_id res chain seq x y z
N MET A 1 -37.19 5.75 -4.59
CA MET A 1 -36.10 4.76 -4.56
C MET A 1 -35.72 4.59 -3.10
N ASP A 2 -35.98 3.40 -2.54
CA ASP A 2 -35.69 3.09 -1.15
C ASP A 2 -34.20 3.26 -0.84
N ARG A 3 -33.90 3.99 0.24
CA ARG A 3 -32.53 4.40 0.63
C ARG A 3 -31.69 3.24 1.18
N GLU A 4 -32.27 2.06 1.41
CA GLU A 4 -31.57 0.95 2.06
C GLU A 4 -30.56 0.22 1.16
N HIS A 5 -30.67 0.34 -0.17
CA HIS A 5 -29.79 -0.37 -1.11
C HIS A 5 -28.67 0.49 -1.72
N ILE A 6 -28.55 1.78 -1.38
CA ILE A 6 -27.55 2.72 -1.95
C ILE A 6 -26.28 2.82 -1.07
N LEU A 7 -26.22 2.09 0.04
CA LEU A 7 -25.16 2.24 1.04
C LEU A 7 -23.88 1.43 0.76
N TYR A 8 -23.95 0.40 -0.09
CA TYR A 8 -22.77 -0.38 -0.47
C TYR A 8 -22.08 0.25 -1.69
N ASP A 9 -20.76 0.45 -1.60
CA ASP A 9 -19.86 1.04 -2.63
C ASP A 9 -20.16 2.49 -3.07
N ASN A 10 -20.80 3.29 -2.21
CA ASN A 10 -20.95 4.71 -2.46
C ASN A 10 -19.78 5.51 -1.86
N TYR A 11 -18.67 5.62 -2.59
CA TYR A 11 -17.46 6.35 -2.14
C TYR A 11 -17.71 7.82 -1.81
N TRP A 12 -18.70 8.47 -2.44
CA TRP A 12 -19.10 9.83 -2.08
C TRP A 12 -19.59 9.90 -0.64
N VAL A 13 -20.48 8.97 -0.26
CA VAL A 13 -21.01 8.87 1.10
C VAL A 13 -19.95 8.33 2.06
N SER A 14 -19.18 7.31 1.66
CA SER A 14 -18.16 6.68 2.51
C SER A 14 -17.00 7.63 2.88
N SER A 15 -16.65 8.57 2.01
CA SER A 15 -15.72 9.65 2.35
C SER A 15 -16.23 10.56 3.47
N GLY A 16 -17.55 10.59 3.72
CA GLY A 16 -18.19 11.36 4.79
C GLY A 16 -18.24 12.87 4.55
N SER A 17 -17.52 13.40 3.56
CA SER A 17 -17.61 14.79 3.09
C SER A 17 -16.89 14.94 1.75
N PRO A 18 -17.36 15.83 0.84
CA PRO A 18 -16.63 16.17 -0.37
C PRO A 18 -15.26 16.81 -0.12
N SER A 19 -15.02 17.36 1.08
CA SER A 19 -13.71 17.86 1.50
C SER A 19 -12.64 16.76 1.63
N LYS A 20 -13.07 15.49 1.72
CA LYS A 20 -12.23 14.29 1.79
C LYS A 20 -12.08 13.59 0.44
N ILE A 21 -12.41 14.26 -0.65
CA ILE A 21 -12.25 13.79 -2.02
C ILE A 21 -11.29 14.75 -2.72
N VAL A 22 -10.05 14.31 -2.93
CA VAL A 22 -8.95 15.15 -3.45
C VAL A 22 -8.62 14.73 -4.87
N ILE A 23 -8.64 15.66 -5.82
CA ILE A 23 -8.28 15.37 -7.22
C ILE A 23 -6.76 15.17 -7.33
N THR A 24 -6.35 14.07 -7.96
CA THR A 24 -4.94 13.70 -8.10
C THR A 24 -4.47 13.60 -9.54
N ARG A 25 -5.36 13.27 -10.49
CA ARG A 25 -5.04 13.14 -11.92
C ARG A 25 -6.28 13.41 -12.79
N GLY A 26 -6.10 13.42 -14.11
CA GLY A 26 -7.23 13.46 -15.08
C GLY A 26 -7.98 14.80 -15.15
N ALA A 27 -7.41 15.86 -14.57
CA ALA A 27 -7.94 17.21 -14.62
C ALA A 27 -6.80 18.24 -14.82
N PRO A 28 -7.12 19.50 -15.17
CA PRO A 28 -6.14 20.58 -15.28
C PRO A 28 -5.25 20.72 -14.04
N SER A 29 -3.99 21.11 -14.27
CA SER A 29 -2.94 21.16 -13.23
C SER A 29 -3.30 22.00 -12.00
N GLU A 30 -4.05 23.08 -12.20
CA GLU A 30 -4.52 24.01 -11.18
C GLU A 30 -5.57 23.41 -10.23
N MET A 31 -6.14 22.27 -10.60
CA MET A 31 -7.12 21.52 -9.81
C MET A 31 -6.49 20.40 -8.98
N MET A 32 -5.22 20.05 -9.24
CA MET A 32 -4.52 19.00 -8.51
C MET A 32 -4.33 19.37 -7.03
N GLU A 33 -4.33 18.38 -6.15
CA GLU A 33 -4.15 18.51 -4.69
C GLU A 33 -5.27 19.24 -3.95
N LYS A 34 -6.31 19.69 -4.64
CA LYS A 34 -7.45 20.37 -4.03
C LYS A 34 -8.61 19.42 -3.86
N ASN A 35 -9.35 19.61 -2.78
CA ASN A 35 -10.58 18.87 -2.56
C ASN A 35 -11.77 19.53 -3.28
N LEU A 36 -12.88 18.80 -3.41
CA LEU A 36 -14.04 19.27 -4.17
C LEU A 36 -14.71 20.52 -3.56
N VAL A 37 -14.61 20.73 -2.25
CA VAL A 37 -15.12 21.94 -1.57
C VAL A 37 -14.27 23.15 -1.95
N GLU A 38 -12.94 23.02 -1.92
CA GLU A 38 -12.01 24.09 -2.31
C GLU A 38 -12.18 24.51 -3.78
N LEU A 39 -12.38 23.54 -4.67
CA LEU A 39 -12.49 23.78 -6.10
C LEU A 39 -13.84 24.38 -6.50
N SER A 40 -14.92 23.90 -5.89
CA SER A 40 -16.27 24.41 -6.18
C SER A 40 -16.54 25.76 -5.50
N GLY A 41 -15.85 26.05 -4.39
CA GLY A 41 -16.16 27.18 -3.51
C GLY A 41 -17.50 27.01 -2.79
N LYS A 42 -18.02 25.78 -2.69
CA LYS A 42 -19.34 25.45 -2.13
C LYS A 42 -19.21 24.64 -0.85
N THR A 43 -20.10 24.87 0.10
CA THR A 43 -20.17 24.11 1.37
C THR A 43 -21.36 23.16 1.45
N ASP A 44 -22.39 23.37 0.63
CA ASP A 44 -23.52 22.45 0.52
C ASP A 44 -23.14 21.25 -0.34
N GLU A 45 -23.33 20.03 0.18
CA GLU A 45 -22.88 18.81 -0.49
C GLU A 45 -23.55 18.57 -1.83
N ARG A 46 -24.84 18.96 -1.96
CA ARG A 46 -25.57 18.80 -3.21
C ARG A 46 -25.03 19.76 -4.27
N GLU A 47 -24.73 21.00 -3.89
CA GLU A 47 -24.08 21.94 -4.80
C GLU A 47 -22.69 21.47 -5.25
N VAL A 48 -21.90 20.89 -4.35
CA VAL A 48 -20.58 20.30 -4.71
C VAL A 48 -20.76 19.11 -5.65
N LEU A 49 -21.78 18.27 -5.44
CA LEU A 49 -22.09 17.14 -6.32
C LEU A 49 -22.50 17.63 -7.72
N GLU A 50 -23.42 18.59 -7.80
CA GLU A 50 -23.86 19.18 -9.06
C GLU A 50 -22.69 19.82 -9.83
N TRP A 51 -21.82 20.54 -9.13
CA TRP A 51 -20.57 21.08 -9.71
C TRP A 51 -19.63 19.98 -10.22
N THR A 52 -19.49 18.88 -9.46
CA THR A 52 -18.66 17.74 -9.85
C THR A 52 -19.22 17.03 -11.09
N LEU A 53 -20.55 16.89 -11.19
CA LEU A 53 -21.21 16.32 -12.36
C LEU A 53 -21.06 17.22 -13.59
N ASP A 54 -21.11 18.54 -13.43
CA ASP A 54 -20.86 19.51 -14.52
C ASP A 54 -19.44 19.43 -15.06
N LEU A 55 -18.42 19.24 -14.21
CA LEU A 55 -17.05 18.96 -14.67
C LEU A 55 -16.99 17.72 -15.58
N ILE A 56 -17.62 16.63 -15.15
CA ILE A 56 -17.66 15.37 -15.91
C ILE A 56 -18.41 15.57 -17.23
N ALA A 57 -19.54 16.29 -17.21
CA ALA A 57 -20.32 16.60 -18.41
C ALA A 57 -19.52 17.44 -19.43
N ARG A 58 -18.55 18.23 -18.97
CA ARG A 58 -17.61 18.99 -19.82
C ARG A 58 -16.43 18.14 -20.33
N GLY A 59 -16.41 16.85 -20.04
CA GLY A 59 -15.36 15.92 -20.48
C GLY A 59 -14.13 15.88 -19.59
N ILE A 60 -14.16 16.50 -18.40
CA ILE A 60 -13.08 16.40 -17.42
C ILE A 60 -13.35 15.16 -16.57
N THR A 61 -12.45 14.18 -16.62
CA THR A 61 -12.58 12.90 -15.89
C THR A 61 -11.52 12.80 -14.80
N PRO A 62 -11.69 13.50 -13.66
CA PRO A 62 -10.71 13.49 -12.59
C PRO A 62 -10.63 12.11 -11.94
N LEU A 63 -9.41 11.68 -11.64
CA LEU A 63 -9.15 10.63 -10.66
C LEU A 63 -8.92 11.30 -9.32
N ALA A 64 -9.49 10.73 -8.27
CA ALA A 64 -9.46 11.31 -6.94
C ALA A 64 -9.11 10.28 -5.87
N ASN A 65 -8.46 10.76 -4.81
CA ASN A 65 -8.28 10.01 -3.57
C ASN A 65 -9.51 10.21 -2.68
N PHE A 66 -10.10 9.11 -2.25
CA PHE A 66 -11.23 9.09 -1.32
C PHE A 66 -10.73 8.69 0.07
N TYR A 67 -10.71 9.64 1.00
CA TYR A 67 -10.33 9.37 2.40
C TYR A 67 -11.52 8.77 3.16
N ALA A 68 -11.88 7.54 2.80
CA ALA A 68 -13.08 6.83 3.25
C ALA A 68 -12.81 5.67 4.23
N ILE A 69 -11.55 5.41 4.55
CA ILE A 69 -11.18 4.31 5.45
C ILE A 69 -11.65 4.64 6.88
N ASN A 70 -12.44 3.74 7.45
CA ASN A 70 -12.88 3.82 8.84
C ASN A 70 -11.89 3.09 9.75
N GLU A 71 -11.33 3.82 10.72
CA GLU A 71 -10.36 3.29 11.66
C GLU A 71 -10.90 2.10 12.47
N LYS A 72 -12.19 2.09 12.84
CA LYS A 72 -12.78 0.99 13.60
C LYS A 72 -12.78 -0.32 12.81
N ASP A 73 -13.02 -0.24 11.51
CA ASP A 73 -12.97 -1.41 10.63
C ASP A 73 -11.53 -1.92 10.50
N MET A 74 -10.55 -1.00 10.40
CA MET A 74 -9.13 -1.36 10.39
C MET A 74 -8.73 -2.06 11.69
N LEU A 75 -9.12 -1.54 12.86
CA LEU A 75 -8.85 -2.16 14.16
C LEU A 75 -9.48 -3.56 14.31
N ASN A 76 -10.60 -3.82 13.64
CA ASN A 76 -11.25 -5.13 13.65
C ASN A 76 -10.62 -6.11 12.64
N ILE A 77 -10.24 -5.63 11.45
CA ILE A 77 -9.74 -6.45 10.34
C ILE A 77 -8.25 -6.78 10.52
N MET A 78 -7.43 -5.80 10.90
CA MET A 78 -5.97 -5.96 10.97
C MET A 78 -5.50 -7.13 11.86
N PRO A 79 -6.09 -7.41 13.03
CA PRO A 79 -5.70 -8.54 13.87
C PRO A 79 -5.95 -9.93 13.27
N LYS A 80 -6.83 -10.07 12.28
CA LYS A 80 -7.25 -11.39 11.77
C LYS A 80 -6.09 -12.10 11.08
N ASP A 81 -5.80 -13.35 11.46
CA ASP A 81 -4.57 -14.04 11.03
C ASP A 81 -4.43 -14.20 9.51
N TYR A 82 -5.55 -14.26 8.77
CA TYR A 82 -5.57 -14.41 7.32
C TYR A 82 -5.41 -13.09 6.52
N VAL A 83 -5.42 -11.94 7.19
CA VAL A 83 -5.25 -10.62 6.56
C VAL A 83 -3.77 -10.37 6.31
N MET A 84 -3.42 -10.12 5.05
CA MET A 84 -2.08 -9.76 4.62
C MET A 84 -1.99 -8.24 4.40
N MET A 85 -0.78 -7.72 4.52
CA MET A 85 -0.50 -6.34 4.15
C MET A 85 -0.31 -6.25 2.63
N GLY A 86 -0.97 -5.29 1.99
CA GLY A 86 -0.69 -4.86 0.62
C GLY A 86 -0.71 -3.34 0.56
N SER A 87 0.20 -2.75 -0.21
CA SER A 87 0.28 -1.29 -0.30
C SER A 87 -0.75 -0.69 -1.26
N ASP A 88 -1.21 -1.47 -2.25
CA ASP A 88 -2.07 -1.01 -3.37
C ASP A 88 -1.49 0.21 -4.10
N SER A 89 -0.16 0.27 -4.17
CA SER A 89 0.56 1.43 -4.69
C SER A 89 0.59 1.46 -6.22
N ASP A 90 0.54 2.67 -6.77
CA ASP A 90 0.97 2.91 -8.16
C ASP A 90 2.50 2.91 -8.26
N VAL A 91 3.02 2.67 -9.47
CA VAL A 91 4.46 2.77 -9.75
C VAL A 91 4.89 4.24 -9.81
N TYR A 92 5.95 4.59 -9.08
CA TYR A 92 6.64 5.87 -9.25
C TYR A 92 7.56 5.81 -10.48
N TYR A 93 7.37 6.72 -11.42
CA TYR A 93 8.28 6.92 -12.54
C TYR A 93 8.41 8.43 -12.80
N GLU A 94 9.63 8.95 -12.81
CA GLU A 94 9.91 10.39 -13.03
C GLU A 94 9.29 10.92 -14.33
N GLY A 95 9.14 10.06 -15.35
CA GLY A 95 8.52 10.44 -16.63
C GLY A 95 7.00 10.60 -16.61
N TYR A 96 6.32 10.27 -15.51
CA TYR A 96 4.87 10.54 -15.34
C TYR A 96 4.56 11.95 -14.83
N GLY A 97 5.60 12.80 -14.67
CA GLY A 97 5.46 14.15 -14.12
C GLY A 97 5.34 14.13 -12.60
N LYS A 98 5.44 15.31 -11.97
CA LYS A 98 5.22 15.52 -10.53
C LYS A 98 3.75 15.30 -10.16
N THR A 99 3.23 14.10 -10.37
CA THR A 99 1.86 13.77 -9.98
C THR A 99 1.84 13.52 -8.48
N VAL A 100 0.98 14.25 -7.79
CA VAL A 100 0.50 13.97 -6.44
C VAL A 100 0.28 12.48 -6.28
N GLN A 101 0.99 11.87 -5.33
CA GLN A 101 0.89 10.43 -5.09
C GLN A 101 0.14 10.16 -3.80
N HIS A 102 -0.73 9.15 -3.82
CA HIS A 102 -1.42 8.69 -2.63
C HIS A 102 -0.37 8.27 -1.56
N PRO A 103 -0.53 8.67 -0.28
CA PRO A 103 0.37 8.31 0.85
C PRO A 103 0.87 6.86 0.86
N ARG A 104 -0.04 5.94 0.54
CA ARG A 104 0.21 4.49 0.40
C ARG A 104 1.37 4.11 -0.53
N ASN A 105 1.72 4.95 -1.51
CA ASN A 105 2.77 4.65 -2.47
C ASN A 105 4.14 4.43 -1.82
N MET A 106 4.47 5.21 -0.79
CA MET A 106 5.82 5.21 -0.20
C MET A 106 5.85 4.84 1.29
N ALA A 107 4.68 4.66 1.92
CA ALA A 107 4.59 4.62 3.37
C ALA A 107 3.75 3.49 3.95
N SER A 108 3.03 2.69 3.16
CA SER A 108 2.10 1.69 3.72
C SER A 108 2.74 0.76 4.76
N HIS A 109 3.97 0.28 4.54
CA HIS A 109 4.66 -0.62 5.48
C HIS A 109 5.08 0.12 6.77
N SER A 110 5.54 1.35 6.64
CA SER A 110 5.96 2.17 7.77
C SER A 110 4.78 2.65 8.60
N VAL A 111 3.69 3.09 7.96
CA VAL A 111 2.41 3.38 8.63
C VAL A 111 1.91 2.12 9.34
N PHE A 112 2.02 0.96 8.70
CA PHE A 112 1.57 -0.30 9.29
C PHE A 112 2.31 -0.62 10.60
N LEU A 113 3.65 -0.55 10.56
CA LEU A 113 4.50 -0.75 11.73
C LEU A 113 4.35 0.36 12.78
N ARG A 114 4.39 1.64 12.39
CA ARG A 114 4.29 2.77 13.32
C ARG A 114 2.92 2.79 14.00
N LYS A 115 1.84 2.74 13.24
CA LYS A 115 0.49 2.91 13.76
C LYS A 115 -0.02 1.65 14.46
N TYR A 116 -0.03 0.51 13.78
CA TYR A 116 -0.71 -0.69 14.30
C TYR A 116 0.16 -1.57 15.20
N VAL A 117 1.48 -1.39 15.21
CA VAL A 117 2.38 -2.07 16.15
C VAL A 117 2.79 -1.12 17.26
N LYS A 118 3.42 0.03 16.93
CA LYS A 118 4.04 0.90 17.93
C LYS A 118 3.04 1.80 18.68
N GLU A 119 2.10 2.44 17.99
CA GLU A 119 1.21 3.45 18.60
C GLU A 119 -0.06 2.84 19.21
N LEU A 120 -0.70 1.91 18.50
CA LEU A 120 -2.00 1.36 18.89
C LEU A 120 -1.92 -0.04 19.52
N ASP A 121 -0.76 -0.70 19.47
CA ASP A 121 -0.52 -2.04 20.01
C ASP A 121 -1.57 -3.09 19.58
N VAL A 122 -2.02 -2.99 18.32
CA VAL A 122 -3.04 -3.86 17.73
C VAL A 122 -2.44 -5.20 17.31
N LEU A 123 -1.17 -5.19 16.95
CA LEU A 123 -0.39 -6.34 16.50
C LEU A 123 0.95 -6.37 17.21
N SER A 124 1.42 -7.56 17.58
CA SER A 124 2.83 -7.75 17.91
C SER A 124 3.69 -7.56 16.66
N LEU A 125 4.98 -7.23 16.84
CA LEU A 125 5.92 -7.05 15.74
C LEU A 125 6.04 -8.33 14.89
N GLU A 126 6.07 -9.51 15.52
CA GLU A 126 6.17 -10.80 14.83
C GLU A 126 4.95 -11.06 13.94
N LYS A 127 3.74 -10.76 14.45
CA LYS A 127 2.51 -10.88 13.64
C LYS A 127 2.53 -9.90 12.48
N ALA A 128 2.93 -8.66 12.70
CA ALA A 128 3.03 -7.66 11.64
C ALA A 128 4.06 -8.07 10.57
N VAL A 129 5.23 -8.55 10.97
CA VAL A 129 6.25 -9.07 10.04
C VAL A 129 5.72 -10.25 9.25
N ASN A 130 5.10 -11.24 9.89
CA ASN A 130 4.53 -12.39 9.19
C ASN A 130 3.47 -11.98 8.14
N LYS A 131 2.65 -10.97 8.43
CA LYS A 131 1.65 -10.41 7.50
C LYS A 131 2.24 -9.68 6.28
N MET A 132 3.51 -9.29 6.36
CA MET A 132 4.27 -8.64 5.27
C MET A 132 5.28 -9.60 4.61
N SER A 133 5.42 -10.84 5.09
CA SER A 133 6.42 -11.80 4.59
C SER A 133 5.88 -13.23 4.49
N GLY A 134 5.96 -14.03 5.55
CA GLY A 134 5.69 -15.46 5.54
C GLY A 134 4.26 -15.80 5.12
N LEU A 135 3.27 -15.06 5.61
CA LEU A 135 1.86 -15.26 5.24
C LEU A 135 1.62 -15.00 3.75
N ILE A 136 2.30 -14.01 3.18
CA ILE A 136 2.25 -13.69 1.75
C ILE A 136 2.89 -14.82 0.95
N ALA A 137 4.09 -15.24 1.33
CA ALA A 137 4.81 -16.34 0.69
C ALA A 137 3.97 -17.63 0.69
N ASP A 138 3.37 -17.98 1.84
CA ASP A 138 2.51 -19.15 1.99
C ASP A 138 1.24 -19.03 1.12
N ARG A 139 0.61 -17.85 1.05
CA ARG A 139 -0.58 -17.61 0.21
C ARG A 139 -0.28 -17.78 -1.28
N PHE A 140 0.89 -17.34 -1.74
CA PHE A 140 1.28 -17.39 -3.15
C PHE A 140 2.06 -18.67 -3.53
N GLY A 141 2.39 -19.53 -2.56
CA GLY A 141 3.13 -20.78 -2.78
C GLY A 141 4.62 -20.57 -3.09
N ILE A 142 5.22 -19.54 -2.51
CA ILE A 142 6.64 -19.19 -2.65
C ILE A 142 7.38 -19.82 -1.46
N ASN A 143 8.02 -20.97 -1.67
CA ASN A 143 8.48 -21.80 -0.55
C ASN A 143 9.88 -21.44 -0.02
N ASP A 144 10.70 -20.72 -0.80
CA ASP A 144 12.10 -20.41 -0.49
C ASP A 144 12.33 -18.94 -0.08
N ARG A 145 11.26 -18.20 0.22
CA ARG A 145 11.26 -16.77 0.60
C ARG A 145 10.24 -16.47 1.69
N GLY A 146 10.28 -15.26 2.23
CA GLY A 146 9.32 -14.77 3.24
C GLY A 146 9.54 -15.26 4.67
N LYS A 147 10.47 -16.20 4.88
CA LYS A 147 10.87 -16.71 6.21
C LYS A 147 12.38 -16.71 6.34
N VAL A 148 12.89 -16.30 7.50
CA VAL A 148 14.32 -16.40 7.82
C VAL A 148 14.63 -17.84 8.22
N PHE A 149 15.10 -18.62 7.27
CA PHE A 149 15.40 -20.03 7.44
C PHE A 149 16.60 -20.44 6.59
N VAL A 150 17.39 -21.42 7.05
CA VAL A 150 18.55 -21.91 6.31
C VAL A 150 18.09 -22.58 5.01
N GLY A 151 18.66 -22.15 3.88
CA GLY A 151 18.27 -22.62 2.55
C GLY A 151 17.33 -21.67 1.80
N ASN A 152 16.71 -20.70 2.48
CA ASN A 152 15.93 -19.65 1.82
C ASN A 152 16.83 -18.57 1.22
N TYR A 153 16.27 -17.82 0.26
CA TYR A 153 16.90 -16.61 -0.24
C TYR A 153 17.04 -15.56 0.87
N ALA A 154 18.17 -14.85 0.87
CA ALA A 154 18.46 -13.75 1.79
C ALA A 154 17.73 -12.46 1.38
N ASP A 155 16.40 -12.49 1.45
CA ASP A 155 15.53 -11.33 1.37
C ASP A 155 15.29 -10.79 2.77
N LEU A 156 16.12 -9.83 3.19
CA LEU A 156 16.21 -9.42 4.59
C LEU A 156 16.08 -7.91 4.73
N ASN A 157 15.31 -7.49 5.72
CA ASN A 157 15.17 -6.10 6.13
C ASN A 157 15.69 -5.94 7.56
N MET A 158 16.52 -4.94 7.80
CA MET A 158 17.04 -4.62 9.13
C MET A 158 16.66 -3.18 9.49
N PHE A 159 15.98 -3.05 10.62
CA PHE A 159 15.49 -1.78 11.14
C PHE A 159 15.35 -1.86 12.65
N LYS A 160 15.28 -0.69 13.30
CA LYS A 160 14.77 -0.57 14.66
C LYS A 160 13.34 -0.06 14.57
N LEU A 161 12.41 -0.72 15.26
CA LEU A 161 10.99 -0.36 15.20
C LEU A 161 10.75 1.10 15.61
N ASP A 162 11.51 1.61 16.59
CA ASP A 162 11.39 2.99 17.05
C ASP A 162 11.82 4.03 16.01
N GLU A 163 12.74 3.66 15.11
CA GLU A 163 13.25 4.54 14.04
C GLU A 163 12.34 4.53 12.79
N ILE A 164 11.41 3.58 12.69
CA ILE A 164 10.46 3.52 11.56
C ILE A 164 9.46 4.68 11.66
N ASN A 165 9.37 5.45 10.57
CA ASN A 165 8.43 6.55 10.46
C ASN A 165 7.95 6.72 9.01
N ASP A 166 6.66 7.01 8.83
CA ASP A 166 6.11 7.56 7.59
C ASP A 166 6.24 9.08 7.58
N THR A 167 6.78 9.61 6.49
CA THR A 167 6.96 11.04 6.25
C THR A 167 5.80 11.63 5.45
N THR A 168 4.63 10.99 5.51
CA THR A 168 3.45 11.39 4.75
C THR A 168 2.71 12.50 5.46
N LYS A 169 2.53 13.63 4.78
CA LYS A 169 1.52 14.62 5.16
C LYS A 169 0.16 14.16 4.65
N GLU A 170 -0.92 14.42 5.40
CA GLU A 170 -2.28 14.03 5.01
C GLU A 170 -2.71 14.59 3.65
N THR A 171 -2.15 15.72 3.21
CA THR A 171 -2.68 16.54 2.11
C THR A 171 -1.63 16.97 1.07
N GLY A 172 -0.82 16.07 0.50
CA GLY A 172 -0.31 16.34 -0.85
C GLY A 172 1.09 15.83 -1.22
N TRP A 173 1.93 15.40 -0.27
CA TRP A 173 3.28 14.93 -0.63
C TRP A 173 3.67 13.68 0.14
N THR A 174 3.99 12.62 -0.61
CA THR A 174 4.66 11.43 -0.10
C THR A 174 6.16 11.67 -0.14
N TRP A 175 6.79 11.52 1.01
CA TRP A 175 8.24 11.37 1.10
C TRP A 175 8.55 9.89 1.37
N PRO A 176 9.75 9.41 0.98
CA PRO A 176 10.19 8.09 1.38
C PRO A 176 10.13 7.94 2.91
N SER A 177 9.64 6.78 3.35
CA SER A 177 9.72 6.39 4.75
C SER A 177 11.17 6.41 5.25
N THR A 178 11.35 6.60 6.55
CA THR A 178 12.66 6.55 7.21
C THR A 178 12.77 5.35 8.16
N GLY A 179 14.00 5.00 8.55
CA GLY A 179 14.28 3.98 9.57
C GLY A 179 14.63 2.59 9.03
N MET A 180 14.48 2.35 7.72
CA MET A 180 14.94 1.12 7.09
C MET A 180 16.44 1.22 6.81
N LYS A 181 17.26 0.56 7.63
CA LYS A 181 18.72 0.70 7.59
C LYS A 181 19.36 -0.14 6.50
N TYR A 182 18.96 -1.41 6.41
CA TYR A 182 19.44 -2.33 5.39
C TYR A 182 18.28 -3.08 4.74
N VAL A 183 18.34 -3.21 3.41
CA VAL A 183 17.41 -4.01 2.61
C VAL A 183 18.24 -4.87 1.67
N MET A 184 18.04 -6.18 1.75
CA MET A 184 18.67 -7.17 0.88
C MET A 184 17.62 -7.89 0.05
N ASN A 185 17.99 -8.26 -1.16
CA ASN A 185 17.26 -9.22 -1.98
C ASN A 185 18.26 -10.22 -2.52
N SER A 186 17.99 -11.50 -2.25
CA SER A 186 18.83 -12.62 -2.65
C SER A 186 20.30 -12.44 -2.22
N GLY A 187 20.55 -11.80 -1.09
CA GLY A 187 21.89 -11.57 -0.51
C GLY A 187 22.60 -10.30 -0.98
N GLU A 188 22.03 -9.54 -1.92
CA GLU A 188 22.59 -8.27 -2.38
C GLU A 188 21.85 -7.09 -1.76
N PHE A 189 22.60 -6.09 -1.28
CA PHE A 189 22.02 -4.87 -0.72
C PHE A 189 21.37 -4.01 -1.80
N LEU A 190 20.11 -3.64 -1.60
CA LEU A 190 19.42 -2.53 -2.27
C LEU A 190 19.57 -1.24 -1.49
N ILE A 191 19.49 -1.34 -0.16
CA ILE A 191 19.78 -0.25 0.78
C ILE A 191 20.89 -0.73 1.71
N ASP A 192 21.99 0.02 1.74
CA ASP A 192 23.14 -0.18 2.62
C ASP A 192 23.36 1.09 3.45
N ASP A 193 23.21 0.98 4.77
CA ASP A 193 23.31 2.10 5.72
C ASP A 193 22.48 3.33 5.29
N TYR A 194 21.17 3.10 5.11
CA TYR A 194 20.18 4.10 4.67
C TYR A 194 20.40 4.67 3.26
N LYS A 195 21.37 4.17 2.49
CA LYS A 195 21.65 4.64 1.12
C LYS A 195 21.28 3.59 0.09
N MET A 196 20.65 4.02 -1.01
CA MET A 196 20.44 3.14 -2.15
C MET A 196 21.77 2.77 -2.81
N THR A 197 21.95 1.50 -3.12
CA THR A 197 23.16 0.98 -3.78
C THR A 197 23.09 1.06 -5.29
N GLY A 198 21.88 1.11 -5.86
CA GLY A 198 21.62 1.00 -7.30
C GLY A 198 21.56 -0.44 -7.81
N ASN A 199 21.78 -1.45 -6.95
CA ASN A 199 21.66 -2.85 -7.34
C ASN A 199 20.20 -3.23 -7.62
N LEU A 200 19.99 -4.02 -8.67
CA LEU A 200 18.68 -4.52 -9.08
C LEU A 200 18.66 -6.06 -9.16
N PRO A 201 18.90 -6.78 -8.03
CA PRO A 201 19.05 -8.24 -8.01
C PRO A 201 17.72 -8.99 -8.21
N GLY A 202 16.61 -8.27 -8.33
CA GLY A 202 15.27 -8.83 -8.46
C GLY A 202 15.12 -9.75 -9.68
N LYS A 203 14.41 -10.86 -9.49
CA LYS A 203 14.09 -11.82 -10.54
C LYS A 203 12.59 -12.05 -10.60
N GLY A 204 12.07 -12.32 -11.79
CA GLY A 204 10.69 -12.76 -11.95
C GLY A 204 10.48 -14.10 -11.26
N LEU A 205 9.50 -14.17 -10.37
CA LEU A 205 9.09 -15.42 -9.71
C LEU A 205 8.05 -16.12 -10.58
N ARG A 206 8.33 -17.34 -11.01
CA ARG A 206 7.37 -18.15 -11.78
C ARG A 206 6.80 -19.26 -10.92
N LYS A 207 5.50 -19.49 -11.04
CA LYS A 207 4.82 -20.61 -10.39
C LYS A 207 5.46 -21.97 -10.72
N THR A 208 5.97 -22.14 -11.95
CA THR A 208 6.65 -23.38 -12.39
C THR A 208 7.88 -23.72 -11.55
N ASP A 209 8.59 -22.70 -11.07
CA ASP A 209 9.84 -22.86 -10.33
C ASP A 209 9.56 -23.52 -8.97
N TYR A 210 8.34 -23.32 -8.43
CA TYR A 210 7.88 -23.87 -7.14
C TYR A 210 7.05 -25.16 -7.27
N VAL A 211 6.34 -25.35 -8.39
CA VAL A 211 5.59 -26.58 -8.66
C VAL A 211 6.53 -27.76 -8.94
N ASN A 212 7.69 -27.51 -9.55
CA ASN A 212 8.66 -28.55 -9.89
C ASN A 212 9.56 -28.95 -8.73
N GLN A 213 9.82 -28.09 -7.74
CA GLN A 213 10.51 -28.48 -6.50
C GLN A 213 9.80 -29.64 -5.78
N LYS A 214 8.46 -29.60 -5.69
CA LYS A 214 7.65 -30.72 -5.16
C LYS A 214 7.69 -32.01 -6.00
N LYS A 215 8.17 -31.96 -7.25
CA LYS A 215 8.36 -33.17 -8.09
C LYS A 215 9.76 -33.75 -7.95
N ILE A 216 10.78 -32.93 -7.66
CA ILE A 216 12.15 -33.40 -7.45
C ILE A 216 12.24 -34.13 -6.11
N ASP A 217 11.64 -33.58 -5.03
CA ASP A 217 11.61 -34.24 -3.71
C ASP A 217 10.88 -35.60 -3.74
N LYS A 218 9.93 -35.79 -4.66
CA LYS A 218 9.20 -37.06 -4.82
C LYS A 218 9.90 -38.09 -5.70
N LEU A 219 10.96 -37.73 -6.42
CA LEU A 219 11.70 -38.68 -7.26
C LEU A 219 12.77 -39.41 -6.46
N ASP A 220 13.38 -38.72 -5.49
CA ASP A 220 14.42 -39.29 -4.62
C ASP A 220 13.85 -40.36 -3.66
N ASP A 221 12.57 -40.23 -3.27
CA ASP A 221 11.83 -41.25 -2.50
C ASP A 221 11.58 -42.57 -3.27
N TYR A 222 11.82 -42.61 -4.58
CA TYR A 222 11.68 -43.82 -5.42
C TYR A 222 13.02 -44.40 -5.88
N LEU A 223 14.15 -43.79 -5.53
CA LEU A 223 15.49 -44.22 -5.93
C LEU A 223 16.34 -44.77 -4.77
N THR A 224 15.74 -45.06 -3.62
CA THR A 224 16.33 -45.84 -2.51
C THR A 224 15.66 -47.19 -2.34
#